data_AF-A0A9D9U5M5-F1
#
_entry.id   AF-A0A9D9U5M5-F1
#
_cell.length_a   1.000
_cell.length_b   1.000
_cell.length_c   1.000
_cell.angle_alpha   90.00
_cell.angle_beta   90.00
_cell.angle_gamma   90.00
#
_symmetry.space_group_name_H-M   'P 1'
#
loop_
_entity.id
_entity.type
_entity.pdbx_description
1 polymer ?
#
loop_
_entity_poly.entity_id
_entity_poly.type
_entity_poly.pdbx_seq_one_letter_code
_entity_poly.pdbx_strand_id
1 'polypeptide(L)'
;IALPVAQEPWYAARTNAVIPDTIGTFDPDTRLQRLVAAQVDGATEPATLSQLRDISGHLHDGRIRWDVPAGHHRIFAFYQNASRHNAAGSAYPGALERAPILDHLDRGGVEEYIEKLGEPWLDALSPFKPDAFFVDSFELIAELPWSAGFARRFEQMHGYAISPWLPLVFRRSGESRYLAALAPQGPAYRSADDRGERVREDYLATREQLFREMFLQPLKDWTTARGVRLRLQAHGGYGDYLDGYQIADIPEAEGLFGGGSFDFLKLASSAAHVAGRPVVASESFITLALDVDALDIEDYHLLAGNAFAAGINRTICHGYAYHYPLQP
;
A
#
# COMPACT_ATOMS: atom_id res chain seq x y z
N ILE A 1 18.60 -26.10 14.86
CA ILE A 1 17.78 -25.05 15.51
C ILE A 1 16.33 -25.28 15.11
N ALA A 2 15.38 -25.23 16.06
CA ALA A 2 13.94 -25.28 15.74
C ALA A 2 13.50 -23.90 15.26
N LEU A 3 12.65 -23.85 14.24
CA LEU A 3 12.16 -22.59 13.69
C LEU A 3 11.17 -21.92 14.66
N PRO A 4 11.15 -20.58 14.72
CA PRO A 4 10.07 -19.89 15.39
C PRO A 4 8.73 -20.29 14.76
N VAL A 5 7.71 -20.50 15.57
CA VAL A 5 6.35 -20.70 15.06
C VAL A 5 5.82 -19.32 14.69
N ALA A 6 5.23 -19.17 13.50
CA ALA A 6 4.49 -17.97 13.16
C ALA A 6 3.30 -17.86 14.14
N GLN A 7 3.31 -16.85 15.00
CA GLN A 7 2.25 -16.58 15.97
C GLN A 7 1.57 -15.27 15.60
N GLU A 8 0.34 -15.06 16.12
CA GLU A 8 -0.46 -13.87 15.78
C GLU A 8 0.38 -12.60 15.87
N PRO A 9 0.30 -11.74 14.85
CA PRO A 9 1.39 -10.86 14.55
C PRO A 9 1.23 -9.51 15.25
N TRP A 10 2.37 -8.91 15.53
CA TRP A 10 2.47 -7.55 16.06
C TRP A 10 1.96 -6.48 15.09
N TYR A 11 1.92 -6.73 13.78
CA TYR A 11 1.49 -5.72 12.78
C TYR A 11 -0.02 -5.45 12.85
N ALA A 12 -0.84 -6.45 13.19
CA ALA A 12 -2.30 -6.30 13.30
C ALA A 12 -2.66 -5.30 14.40
N ALA A 13 -2.02 -5.41 15.57
CA ALA A 13 -2.21 -4.48 16.68
C ALA A 13 -1.77 -3.05 16.35
N ARG A 14 -0.64 -2.87 15.64
CA ARG A 14 -0.19 -1.53 15.23
C ARG A 14 -1.13 -0.88 14.23
N THR A 15 -1.72 -1.68 13.35
CA THR A 15 -2.65 -1.21 12.31
C THR A 15 -3.99 -0.79 12.92
N ASN A 16 -4.61 -1.65 13.72
CA ASN A 16 -5.88 -1.36 14.39
C ASN A 16 -5.79 -0.16 15.34
N ALA A 17 -4.60 0.17 15.83
CA ALA A 17 -4.37 1.40 16.60
C ALA A 17 -4.47 2.68 15.75
N VAL A 18 -4.25 2.59 14.43
CA VAL A 18 -4.34 3.73 13.50
C VAL A 18 -5.71 3.77 12.82
N ILE A 19 -6.19 2.63 12.32
CA ILE A 19 -7.51 2.51 11.71
C ILE A 19 -8.21 1.30 12.35
N PRO A 20 -9.11 1.53 13.33
CA PRO A 20 -9.84 0.46 13.99
C PRO A 20 -10.59 -0.42 12.98
N ASP A 21 -10.78 -1.69 13.33
CA ASP A 21 -11.64 -2.61 12.59
C ASP A 21 -11.28 -2.75 11.09
N THR A 22 -9.98 -2.78 10.79
CA THR A 22 -9.47 -3.03 9.43
C THR A 22 -8.78 -4.38 9.28
N ILE A 23 -8.40 -5.05 10.37
CA ILE A 23 -7.72 -6.36 10.32
C ILE A 23 -8.65 -7.48 10.77
N GLY A 24 -8.77 -8.51 9.92
CA GLY A 24 -9.46 -9.76 10.23
C GLY A 24 -8.62 -10.73 11.09
N THR A 25 -8.95 -12.02 11.04
CA THR A 25 -8.21 -13.05 11.80
C THR A 25 -6.84 -13.37 11.20
N PHE A 26 -5.91 -13.87 12.02
CA PHE A 26 -4.60 -14.31 11.54
C PHE A 26 -4.73 -15.37 10.45
N ASP A 27 -3.85 -15.29 9.46
CA ASP A 27 -3.86 -16.20 8.32
C ASP A 27 -3.32 -17.59 8.69
N PRO A 28 -4.19 -18.63 8.77
CA PRO A 28 -3.74 -19.97 9.13
C PRO A 28 -2.84 -20.59 8.04
N ASP A 29 -2.87 -20.04 6.82
CA ASP A 29 -2.09 -20.49 5.68
C ASP A 29 -0.70 -19.84 5.59
N THR A 30 -0.21 -19.24 6.68
CA THR A 30 1.12 -18.63 6.76
C THR A 30 2.23 -19.63 6.37
N ARG A 31 3.10 -19.26 5.42
CA ARG A 31 4.15 -20.15 4.88
C ARG A 31 5.54 -19.58 5.08
N LEU A 32 6.45 -20.40 5.58
CA LEU A 32 7.88 -20.10 5.55
C LEU A 32 8.35 -19.98 4.10
N GLN A 33 8.89 -18.83 3.74
CA GLN A 33 9.45 -18.55 2.42
C GLN A 33 10.96 -18.74 2.39
N ARG A 34 11.69 -18.14 3.34
CA ARG A 34 13.16 -18.11 3.32
C ARG A 34 13.75 -18.18 4.72
N LEU A 35 14.94 -18.76 4.80
CA LEU A 35 15.83 -18.67 5.95
C LEU A 35 17.10 -17.96 5.54
N VAL A 36 17.48 -16.92 6.27
CA VAL A 36 18.71 -16.16 6.03
C VAL A 36 19.55 -16.17 7.29
N ALA A 37 20.84 -16.44 7.15
CA ALA A 37 21.81 -16.20 8.20
C ALA A 37 22.57 -14.91 7.89
N ALA A 38 22.85 -14.11 8.92
CA ALA A 38 23.77 -12.99 8.82
C ALA A 38 24.65 -12.93 10.07
N GLN A 39 25.90 -12.52 9.89
CA GLN A 39 26.74 -12.12 11.00
C GLN A 39 26.24 -10.76 11.54
N VAL A 40 26.29 -10.59 12.86
CA VAL A 40 25.89 -9.37 13.56
C VAL A 40 27.11 -8.74 14.21
N ASP A 41 27.43 -7.51 13.81
CA ASP A 41 28.63 -6.81 14.27
C ASP A 41 28.27 -5.73 15.31
N GLY A 42 28.73 -5.92 16.55
CA GLY A 42 28.60 -4.94 17.64
C GLY A 42 27.19 -4.75 18.20
N ALA A 43 27.08 -3.83 19.18
CA ALA A 43 25.82 -3.43 19.82
C ALA A 43 25.30 -2.11 19.24
N THR A 44 25.04 -2.07 17.93
CA THR A 44 24.41 -0.91 17.28
C THR A 44 22.89 -1.05 17.27
N GLU A 45 22.17 0.07 17.33
CA GLU A 45 20.71 0.12 17.17
C GLU A 45 20.32 1.01 15.98
N PRO A 46 19.78 0.46 14.88
CA PRO A 46 19.57 -0.97 14.62
C PRO A 46 20.89 -1.75 14.43
N ALA A 47 20.82 -3.07 14.60
CA ALA A 47 21.97 -3.96 14.43
C ALA A 47 22.53 -3.91 13.00
N THR A 48 23.87 -3.99 12.89
CA THR A 48 24.58 -4.04 11.61
C THR A 48 24.80 -5.49 11.19
N LEU A 49 24.38 -5.82 9.98
CA LEU A 49 24.47 -7.15 9.39
C LEU A 49 25.57 -7.22 8.34
N SER A 50 26.30 -8.34 8.34
CA SER A 50 27.29 -8.68 7.34
C SER A 50 27.16 -10.17 6.97
N GLN A 51 27.84 -10.59 5.89
CA GLN A 51 27.87 -12.00 5.44
C GLN A 51 26.48 -12.64 5.29
N LEU A 52 25.51 -11.91 4.72
CA LEU A 52 24.15 -12.40 4.53
C LEU A 52 24.15 -13.61 3.56
N ARG A 53 23.48 -14.69 3.95
CA ARG A 53 23.40 -15.94 3.18
C ARG A 53 22.01 -16.54 3.28
N ASP A 54 21.44 -16.90 2.13
CA ASP A 54 20.27 -17.77 2.10
C ASP A 54 20.68 -19.19 2.53
N ILE A 55 20.09 -19.67 3.63
CA ILE A 55 20.32 -20.99 4.20
C ILE A 55 19.07 -21.87 4.13
N SER A 56 18.09 -21.51 3.30
CA SER A 56 16.82 -22.25 3.17
C SER A 56 17.04 -23.71 2.81
N GLY A 57 18.07 -24.02 2.01
CA GLY A 57 18.44 -25.39 1.64
C GLY A 57 18.97 -26.25 2.78
N HIS A 58 19.26 -25.68 3.95
CA HIS A 58 19.73 -26.39 5.15
C HIS A 58 18.59 -26.82 6.08
N LEU A 59 17.33 -26.54 5.72
CA LEU A 59 16.15 -26.96 6.46
C LEU A 59 15.72 -28.37 6.05
N HIS A 60 15.80 -29.32 6.98
CA HIS A 60 15.32 -30.69 6.81
C HIS A 60 14.51 -31.12 8.03
N ASP A 61 13.31 -31.65 7.82
CA ASP A 61 12.41 -32.15 8.87
C ASP A 61 12.18 -31.13 10.01
N GLY A 62 11.97 -29.86 9.65
CA GLY A 62 11.75 -28.76 10.61
C GLY A 62 12.99 -28.34 11.41
N ARG A 63 14.19 -28.83 11.04
CA ARG A 63 15.45 -28.51 11.72
C ARG A 63 16.46 -27.95 10.73
N ILE A 64 17.09 -26.84 11.12
CA ILE A 64 18.24 -26.29 10.39
C ILE A 64 19.52 -27.06 10.77
N ARG A 65 20.26 -27.53 9.77
CA ARG A 65 21.63 -28.08 9.87
C ARG A 65 22.58 -27.29 8.98
N TRP A 66 23.32 -26.36 9.57
CA TRP A 66 24.22 -25.45 8.86
C TRP A 66 25.51 -25.26 9.66
N ASP A 67 26.66 -25.33 8.99
CA ASP A 67 27.97 -25.08 9.58
C ASP A 67 28.16 -23.57 9.77
N VAL A 68 27.94 -23.11 11.00
CA VAL A 68 27.97 -21.68 11.36
C VAL A 68 29.42 -21.17 11.36
N PRO A 69 29.77 -20.14 10.58
CA PRO A 69 31.08 -19.50 10.63
C PRO A 69 31.38 -18.90 12.01
N ALA A 70 32.66 -18.62 12.29
CA ALA A 70 33.05 -17.94 13.52
C ALA A 70 32.38 -16.56 13.65
N GLY A 71 32.01 -16.18 14.89
CA GLY A 71 31.34 -14.92 15.19
C GLY A 71 29.87 -15.08 15.59
N HIS A 72 29.23 -13.98 15.96
CA HIS A 72 27.82 -13.97 16.34
C HIS A 72 26.92 -13.88 15.12
N HIS A 73 26.00 -14.83 14.98
CA HIS A 73 25.09 -14.90 13.85
C HIS A 73 23.63 -14.82 14.31
N ARG A 74 22.80 -14.20 13.47
CA ARG A 74 21.33 -14.23 13.59
C ARG A 74 20.76 -15.01 12.41
N ILE A 75 19.79 -15.88 12.71
CA ILE A 75 18.99 -16.55 11.69
C ILE A 75 17.63 -15.85 11.63
N PHE A 76 17.23 -15.48 10.43
CA PHE A 76 15.96 -14.86 10.10
C PHE A 76 15.09 -15.89 9.40
N ALA A 77 13.84 -15.99 9.82
CA ALA A 77 12.82 -16.79 9.16
C ALA A 77 11.75 -15.87 8.62
N PHE A 78 11.60 -15.87 7.29
CA PHE A 78 10.65 -15.02 6.58
C PHE A 78 9.41 -15.82 6.24
N TYR A 79 8.26 -15.33 6.68
CA TYR A 79 6.97 -15.94 6.41
C TYR A 79 6.18 -15.01 5.48
N GLN A 80 5.40 -15.62 4.59
CA GLN A 80 4.40 -14.92 3.80
C GLN A 80 3.02 -15.37 4.26
N ASN A 81 2.13 -14.40 4.38
CA ASN A 81 0.76 -14.58 4.80
C ASN A 81 -0.12 -13.52 4.12
N ALA A 82 -1.42 -13.78 4.03
CA ALA A 82 -2.39 -12.74 3.70
C ALA A 82 -2.37 -11.67 4.80
N SER A 83 -2.35 -10.39 4.41
CA SER A 83 -2.41 -9.28 5.37
C SER A 83 -3.70 -9.30 6.20
N ARG A 84 -4.77 -9.91 5.63
CA ARG A 84 -6.13 -9.96 6.21
C ARG A 84 -6.65 -8.54 6.51
N HIS A 85 -6.16 -7.56 5.75
CA HIS A 85 -6.59 -6.18 5.81
C HIS A 85 -7.89 -6.03 5.01
N ASN A 86 -8.79 -5.17 5.47
CA ASN A 86 -10.09 -4.87 4.88
C ASN A 86 -10.19 -3.38 4.60
N ALA A 87 -11.01 -2.99 3.62
CA ALA A 87 -11.25 -1.59 3.34
C ALA A 87 -11.83 -0.87 4.58
N ALA A 88 -11.22 0.25 4.97
CA ALA A 88 -11.69 1.08 6.07
C ALA A 88 -13.11 1.58 5.80
N GLY A 89 -13.97 1.60 6.83
CA GLY A 89 -15.34 2.07 6.69
C GLY A 89 -16.27 1.18 5.83
N SER A 90 -15.88 -0.08 5.58
CA SER A 90 -16.71 -1.00 4.82
C SER A 90 -18.07 -1.21 5.48
N ALA A 91 -19.14 -0.88 4.74
CA ALA A 91 -20.52 -1.12 5.16
C ALA A 91 -21.00 -2.56 4.84
N TYR A 92 -20.13 -3.42 4.32
CA TYR A 92 -20.49 -4.80 3.97
C TYR A 92 -20.69 -5.65 5.24
N PRO A 93 -21.82 -6.37 5.41
CA PRO A 93 -22.02 -7.23 6.58
C PRO A 93 -20.95 -8.32 6.71
N GLY A 94 -20.24 -8.32 7.84
CA GLY A 94 -19.10 -9.22 8.09
C GLY A 94 -17.88 -8.88 7.23
N ALA A 95 -17.66 -7.59 6.94
CA ALA A 95 -16.55 -7.13 6.12
C ALA A 95 -15.20 -7.67 6.62
N LEU A 96 -14.97 -7.68 7.93
CA LEU A 96 -13.71 -8.11 8.55
C LEU A 96 -13.30 -9.54 8.18
N GLU A 97 -14.27 -10.43 7.99
CA GLU A 97 -14.04 -11.84 7.66
C GLU A 97 -14.20 -12.14 6.16
N ARG A 98 -14.96 -11.30 5.43
CA ARG A 98 -15.47 -11.63 4.10
C ARG A 98 -15.07 -10.67 2.99
N ALA A 99 -14.47 -9.53 3.32
CA ALA A 99 -14.10 -8.49 2.36
C ALA A 99 -12.64 -8.04 2.51
N PRO A 100 -11.67 -8.97 2.50
CA PRO A 100 -10.26 -8.58 2.49
C PRO A 100 -9.95 -7.79 1.22
N ILE A 101 -9.01 -6.85 1.34
CA ILE A 101 -8.48 -6.15 0.18
C ILE A 101 -7.83 -7.14 -0.79
N LEU A 102 -7.90 -6.83 -2.08
CA LEU A 102 -7.23 -7.61 -3.12
C LEU A 102 -5.69 -7.49 -3.03
N ASP A 103 -4.98 -8.44 -3.62
CA ASP A 103 -3.54 -8.32 -3.83
C ASP A 103 -3.26 -7.34 -4.99
N HIS A 104 -2.71 -6.17 -4.66
CA HIS A 104 -2.42 -5.13 -5.65
C HIS A 104 -1.09 -5.35 -6.40
N LEU A 105 -0.33 -6.38 -6.03
CA LEU A 105 0.96 -6.73 -6.64
C LEU A 105 0.87 -7.98 -7.53
N ASP A 106 -0.32 -8.56 -7.66
CA ASP A 106 -0.63 -9.69 -8.54
C ASP A 106 -1.85 -9.38 -9.41
N ARG A 107 -1.77 -9.75 -10.68
CA ARG A 107 -2.81 -9.46 -11.67
C ARG A 107 -4.13 -10.17 -11.36
N GLY A 108 -4.08 -11.35 -10.74
CA GLY A 108 -5.28 -12.08 -10.36
C GLY A 108 -6.18 -11.29 -9.40
N GLY A 109 -5.59 -10.44 -8.54
CA GLY A 109 -6.34 -9.63 -7.58
C GLY A 109 -7.27 -8.62 -8.26
N VAL A 110 -6.78 -7.87 -9.25
CA VAL A 110 -7.60 -6.88 -9.97
C VAL A 110 -8.56 -7.54 -10.95
N GLU A 111 -8.17 -8.64 -11.57
CA GLU A 111 -9.04 -9.38 -12.51
C GLU A 111 -10.25 -9.96 -11.78
N GLU A 112 -10.05 -10.58 -10.61
CA GLU A 112 -11.15 -11.08 -9.79
C GLU A 112 -12.04 -9.92 -9.28
N TYR A 113 -11.45 -8.82 -8.83
CA TYR A 113 -12.22 -7.63 -8.41
C TYR A 113 -13.09 -7.09 -9.55
N ILE A 114 -12.54 -6.96 -10.75
CA ILE A 114 -13.27 -6.50 -11.94
C ILE A 114 -14.40 -7.48 -12.25
N GLU A 115 -14.13 -8.78 -12.31
CA GLU A 115 -15.14 -9.79 -12.66
C GLU A 115 -16.28 -9.85 -11.63
N LYS A 116 -15.95 -9.84 -10.33
CA LYS A 116 -16.93 -10.08 -9.26
C LYS A 116 -17.68 -8.82 -8.83
N LEU A 117 -17.08 -7.64 -8.97
CA LEU A 117 -17.65 -6.38 -8.48
C LEU A 117 -17.78 -5.34 -9.59
N GLY A 118 -16.68 -5.04 -10.30
CA GLY A 118 -16.65 -3.99 -11.32
C GLY A 118 -17.67 -4.19 -12.45
N GLU A 119 -17.69 -5.36 -13.07
CA GLU A 119 -18.61 -5.71 -14.16
C GLU A 119 -20.07 -5.69 -13.69
N PRO A 120 -20.47 -6.39 -12.60
CA PRO A 120 -21.84 -6.29 -12.07
C PRO A 120 -22.30 -4.86 -11.76
N TRP A 121 -21.43 -4.02 -11.19
CA TRP A 121 -21.79 -2.63 -10.88
C TRP A 121 -22.06 -1.80 -12.13
N LEU A 122 -21.21 -1.91 -13.16
CA LEU A 122 -21.42 -1.17 -14.41
C LEU A 122 -22.60 -1.71 -15.21
N ASP A 123 -22.84 -3.02 -15.21
CA ASP A 123 -23.98 -3.63 -15.88
C ASP A 123 -25.31 -3.22 -15.24
N ALA A 124 -25.35 -3.13 -13.90
CA ALA A 124 -26.53 -2.69 -13.15
C ALA A 124 -26.94 -1.24 -13.44
N LEU A 125 -26.02 -0.40 -13.92
CA LEU A 125 -26.31 0.99 -14.30
C LEU A 125 -26.86 1.13 -15.73
N SER A 126 -26.82 0.07 -16.55
CA SER A 126 -27.27 0.10 -17.94
C SER A 126 -28.74 0.53 -18.08
N PRO A 127 -29.10 1.39 -19.07
CA PRO A 127 -28.26 1.90 -20.16
C PRO A 127 -27.46 3.16 -19.79
N PHE A 128 -27.51 3.60 -18.54
CA PHE A 128 -26.74 4.75 -18.08
C PHE A 128 -25.27 4.37 -17.85
N LYS A 129 -24.42 5.39 -17.84
CA LYS A 129 -22.99 5.23 -17.65
C LYS A 129 -22.50 6.25 -16.62
N PRO A 130 -21.74 5.82 -15.60
CA PRO A 130 -21.11 6.76 -14.70
C PRO A 130 -20.03 7.55 -15.42
N ASP A 131 -19.81 8.79 -14.98
CA ASP A 131 -18.77 9.65 -15.54
C ASP A 131 -17.36 9.08 -15.31
N ALA A 132 -17.15 8.47 -14.14
CA ALA A 132 -15.90 7.84 -13.76
C ALA A 132 -16.12 6.64 -12.82
N PHE A 133 -15.18 5.71 -12.85
CA PHE A 133 -14.94 4.73 -11.81
C PHE A 133 -13.90 5.34 -10.88
N PHE A 134 -14.22 5.42 -9.59
CA PHE A 134 -13.37 6.08 -8.61
C PHE A 134 -12.58 5.06 -7.79
N VAL A 135 -11.28 5.26 -7.69
CA VAL A 135 -10.40 4.58 -6.74
C VAL A 135 -9.94 5.63 -5.74
N ASP A 136 -10.34 5.39 -4.50
CA ASP A 136 -9.99 6.23 -3.35
C ASP A 136 -8.50 6.10 -3.00
N SER A 137 -8.07 6.88 -2.01
CA SER A 137 -6.74 6.75 -1.42
C SER A 137 -6.50 5.35 -0.85
N PHE A 138 -5.23 5.00 -0.66
CA PHE A 138 -4.81 3.63 -0.34
C PHE A 138 -4.28 3.52 1.09
N GLU A 139 -5.06 2.98 2.01
CA GLU A 139 -4.67 2.72 3.40
C GLU A 139 -3.99 1.35 3.55
N LEU A 140 -3.05 1.04 2.65
CA LEU A 140 -2.46 -0.30 2.59
C LEU A 140 -1.47 -0.52 3.74
N ILE A 141 -1.71 -1.58 4.53
CA ILE A 141 -0.86 -1.92 5.67
C ILE A 141 -0.37 -3.36 5.59
N ALA A 142 0.95 -3.49 5.48
CA ALA A 142 1.70 -4.73 5.55
C ALA A 142 3.10 -4.44 6.12
N GLU A 143 3.69 -5.42 6.80
CA GLU A 143 5.06 -5.32 7.30
C GLU A 143 6.06 -5.18 6.13
N LEU A 144 5.90 -6.03 5.13
CA LEU A 144 6.59 -5.98 3.84
C LEU A 144 5.60 -6.42 2.75
N PRO A 145 5.01 -5.49 1.97
CA PRO A 145 4.22 -5.80 0.79
C PRO A 145 4.90 -6.82 -0.13
N TRP A 146 4.20 -7.93 -0.40
CA TRP A 146 4.78 -9.05 -1.11
C TRP A 146 3.71 -9.85 -1.83
N SER A 147 4.09 -10.49 -2.94
CA SER A 147 3.24 -11.44 -3.66
C SER A 147 4.07 -12.57 -4.28
N ALA A 148 3.41 -13.62 -4.77
CA ALA A 148 4.05 -14.82 -5.29
C ALA A 148 5.04 -14.53 -6.44
N GLY A 149 4.76 -13.53 -7.27
CA GLY A 149 5.62 -13.10 -8.38
C GLY A 149 6.81 -12.21 -7.99
N PHE A 150 6.85 -11.70 -6.76
CA PHE A 150 7.72 -10.58 -6.39
C PHE A 150 9.21 -10.90 -6.56
N ALA A 151 9.71 -11.98 -5.94
CA ALA A 151 11.13 -12.34 -6.01
C ALA A 151 11.62 -12.55 -7.46
N ARG A 152 10.76 -13.13 -8.30
CA ARG A 152 11.06 -13.37 -9.71
C ARG A 152 11.16 -12.04 -10.46
N ARG A 153 10.20 -11.13 -10.25
CA ARG A 153 10.23 -9.80 -10.87
C ARG A 153 11.46 -9.01 -10.41
N PHE A 154 11.78 -9.07 -9.13
CA PHE A 154 12.98 -8.43 -8.58
C PHE A 154 14.24 -8.91 -9.30
N GLU A 155 14.44 -10.22 -9.41
CA GLU A 155 15.62 -10.79 -10.05
C GLU A 155 15.69 -10.44 -11.55
N GLN A 156 14.54 -10.41 -12.23
CA GLN A 156 14.45 -9.96 -13.63
C GLN A 156 14.85 -8.50 -13.82
N MET A 157 14.47 -7.62 -12.88
CA MET A 157 14.76 -6.19 -12.97
C MET A 157 16.21 -5.86 -12.60
N HIS A 158 16.76 -6.54 -11.58
CA HIS A 158 18.00 -6.12 -10.94
C HIS A 158 19.18 -7.08 -11.14
N GLY A 159 18.93 -8.27 -11.70
CA GLY A 159 19.97 -9.25 -12.03
C GLY A 159 20.52 -10.03 -10.84
N TYR A 160 19.87 -10.00 -9.68
CA TYR A 160 20.24 -10.79 -8.50
C TYR A 160 19.03 -11.19 -7.65
N ALA A 161 19.16 -12.29 -6.90
CA ALA A 161 18.11 -12.74 -6.00
C ALA A 161 18.02 -11.86 -4.74
N ILE A 162 16.81 -11.40 -4.40
CA ILE A 162 16.52 -10.65 -3.16
C ILE A 162 16.65 -11.50 -1.89
N SER A 163 16.55 -12.83 -1.99
CA SER A 163 16.40 -13.71 -0.82
C SER A 163 17.46 -13.54 0.29
N PRO A 164 18.77 -13.45 0.00
CA PRO A 164 19.78 -13.20 1.05
C PRO A 164 19.62 -11.84 1.73
N TRP A 165 19.01 -10.88 1.05
CA TRP A 165 18.97 -9.48 1.44
C TRP A 165 17.69 -9.08 2.17
N LEU A 166 16.71 -9.98 2.26
CA LEU A 166 15.44 -9.74 2.94
C LEU A 166 15.59 -9.03 4.30
N PRO A 167 16.53 -9.38 5.20
CA PRO A 167 16.67 -8.67 6.47
C PRO A 167 16.85 -7.15 6.34
N LEU A 168 17.52 -6.69 5.27
CA LEU A 168 17.84 -5.28 5.04
C LEU A 168 16.68 -4.47 4.45
N VAL A 169 15.63 -5.15 3.97
CA VAL A 169 14.45 -4.53 3.35
C VAL A 169 13.40 -4.16 4.39
N PHE A 170 13.28 -4.93 5.48
CA PHE A 170 12.31 -4.68 6.54
C PHE A 170 12.55 -3.34 7.24
N ARG A 171 11.45 -2.69 7.62
CA ARG A 171 11.44 -1.41 8.35
C ARG A 171 10.91 -1.56 9.75
N ARG A 172 11.38 -0.72 10.68
CA ARG A 172 11.02 -0.79 12.12
C ARG A 172 9.51 -0.79 12.38
N SER A 173 8.77 -0.08 11.53
CA SER A 173 7.33 0.15 11.67
C SER A 173 6.52 -0.42 10.50
N GLY A 174 7.10 -1.30 9.68
CA GLY A 174 6.51 -1.73 8.40
C GLY A 174 6.57 -0.64 7.33
N GLU A 175 5.89 -0.85 6.21
CA GLU A 175 5.97 0.02 5.03
C GLU A 175 4.74 0.91 4.78
N SER A 176 3.73 0.86 5.66
CA SER A 176 2.55 1.72 5.53
C SER A 176 2.92 3.20 5.59
N ARG A 177 2.42 3.98 4.63
CA ARG A 177 2.56 5.45 4.60
C ARG A 177 1.87 6.13 5.77
N TYR A 178 0.75 5.57 6.25
CA TYR A 178 0.02 6.08 7.41
C TYR A 178 0.75 5.80 8.72
N LEU A 179 1.27 4.58 8.91
CA LEU A 179 2.14 4.29 10.06
C LEU A 179 3.41 5.15 10.04
N ALA A 180 3.88 5.55 8.86
CA ALA A 180 5.05 6.40 8.73
C ALA A 180 4.88 7.80 9.33
N ALA A 181 3.66 8.33 9.36
CA ALA A 181 3.35 9.61 10.00
C ALA A 181 3.32 9.52 11.54
N LEU A 182 3.10 8.32 12.10
CA LEU A 182 2.81 8.14 13.53
C LEU A 182 3.89 7.40 14.30
N ALA A 183 4.82 6.72 13.62
CA ALA A 183 5.83 5.87 14.24
C ALA A 183 7.24 6.14 13.68
N PRO A 184 8.29 5.91 14.49
CA PRO A 184 9.67 6.03 14.04
C PRO A 184 9.94 5.22 12.78
N GLN A 185 10.56 5.88 11.81
CA GLN A 185 10.94 5.29 10.52
C GLN A 185 12.41 4.88 10.52
N GLY A 186 12.76 4.00 9.60
CA GLY A 186 14.13 3.54 9.40
C GLY A 186 14.19 2.05 9.07
N PRO A 187 15.34 1.58 8.55
CA PRO A 187 15.53 0.16 8.34
C PRO A 187 15.54 -0.59 9.67
N ALA A 188 15.00 -1.80 9.69
CA ALA A 188 15.07 -2.68 10.85
C ALA A 188 16.51 -3.16 11.12
N TYR A 189 17.33 -3.22 10.07
CA TYR A 189 18.72 -3.65 10.09
C TYR A 189 19.57 -2.84 9.10
N ARG A 190 20.84 -2.60 9.46
CA ARG A 190 21.80 -1.93 8.56
C ARG A 190 22.71 -2.96 7.89
N SER A 191 23.25 -2.61 6.74
CA SER A 191 24.42 -3.29 6.19
C SER A 191 25.69 -2.61 6.70
N ALA A 192 26.81 -3.33 6.73
CA ALA A 192 28.13 -2.75 6.97
C ALA A 192 28.61 -1.83 5.81
N ASP A 193 27.91 -1.86 4.68
CA ASP A 193 28.17 -1.07 3.48
C ASP A 193 26.87 -0.51 2.86
N ASP A 194 26.98 0.07 1.66
CA ASP A 194 25.88 0.71 0.91
C ASP A 194 24.83 -0.26 0.35
N ARG A 195 25.09 -1.58 0.36
CA ARG A 195 24.17 -2.59 -0.20
C ARG A 195 22.81 -2.58 0.47
N GLY A 196 22.74 -2.20 1.74
CA GLY A 196 21.47 -2.07 2.45
C GLY A 196 20.56 -1.01 1.85
N GLU A 197 21.10 0.15 1.48
CA GLU A 197 20.34 1.20 0.81
C GLU A 197 19.94 0.76 -0.59
N ARG A 198 20.90 0.21 -1.34
CA ARG A 198 20.66 -0.23 -2.71
C ARG A 198 19.55 -1.28 -2.83
N VAL A 199 19.56 -2.31 -1.99
CA VAL A 199 18.53 -3.36 -2.06
C VAL A 199 17.14 -2.87 -1.66
N ARG A 200 17.05 -1.84 -0.81
CA ARG A 200 15.78 -1.19 -0.49
C ARG A 200 15.25 -0.40 -1.68
N GLU A 201 16.10 0.36 -2.38
CA GLU A 201 15.71 1.07 -3.61
C GLU A 201 15.22 0.09 -4.67
N ASP A 202 15.97 -1.00 -4.91
CA ASP A 202 15.61 -2.03 -5.89
C ASP A 202 14.27 -2.72 -5.51
N TYR A 203 14.04 -2.96 -4.22
CA TYR A 203 12.77 -3.51 -3.74
C TYR A 203 11.61 -2.53 -3.96
N LEU A 204 11.79 -1.24 -3.63
CA LEU A 204 10.75 -0.22 -3.83
C LEU A 204 10.41 -0.06 -5.31
N ALA A 205 11.42 -0.02 -6.19
CA ALA A 205 11.22 0.03 -7.64
C ALA A 205 10.48 -1.20 -8.18
N THR A 206 10.80 -2.39 -7.65
CA THR A 206 10.07 -3.64 -8.00
C THR A 206 8.61 -3.57 -7.59
N ARG A 207 8.34 -3.11 -6.36
CA ARG A 207 6.99 -3.01 -5.80
C ARG A 207 6.15 -2.00 -6.57
N GLU A 208 6.73 -0.84 -6.88
CA GLU A 208 6.10 0.19 -7.70
C GLU A 208 5.72 -0.35 -9.08
N GLN A 209 6.64 -1.03 -9.75
CA GLN A 209 6.38 -1.55 -11.09
C GLN A 209 5.30 -2.64 -11.08
N LEU A 210 5.29 -3.51 -10.07
CA LEU A 210 4.21 -4.49 -9.90
C LEU A 210 2.86 -3.80 -9.64
N PHE A 211 2.80 -2.83 -8.72
CA PHE A 211 1.56 -2.09 -8.43
C PHE A 211 0.98 -1.41 -9.68
N ARG A 212 1.86 -0.80 -10.48
CA ARG A 212 1.48 -0.18 -11.75
C ARG A 212 0.96 -1.19 -12.77
N GLU A 213 1.71 -2.27 -13.03
CA GLU A 213 1.40 -3.21 -14.12
C GLU A 213 0.37 -4.28 -13.78
N MET A 214 0.24 -4.62 -12.50
CA MET A 214 -0.66 -5.68 -12.02
C MET A 214 -1.99 -5.13 -11.52
N PHE A 215 -2.08 -3.86 -11.12
CA PHE A 215 -3.31 -3.27 -10.60
C PHE A 215 -3.76 -2.01 -11.35
N LEU A 216 -2.97 -0.93 -11.35
CA LEU A 216 -3.41 0.36 -11.89
C LEU A 216 -3.68 0.31 -13.40
N GLN A 217 -2.74 -0.24 -14.18
CA GLN A 217 -2.88 -0.30 -15.64
C GLN A 217 -4.02 -1.23 -16.08
N PRO A 218 -4.17 -2.47 -15.55
CA PRO A 218 -5.32 -3.30 -15.90
C PRO A 218 -6.67 -2.66 -15.56
N LEU A 219 -6.78 -1.98 -14.41
CA LEU A 219 -8.01 -1.27 -14.06
C LEU A 219 -8.29 -0.10 -15.02
N LYS A 220 -7.24 0.64 -15.42
CA LYS A 220 -7.34 1.70 -16.43
C LYS A 220 -7.76 1.15 -17.80
N ASP A 221 -7.21 0.02 -18.21
CA ASP A 221 -7.54 -0.62 -19.48
C ASP A 221 -9.00 -1.08 -19.48
N TRP A 222 -9.45 -1.69 -18.39
CA TRP A 222 -10.84 -2.11 -18.21
C TRP A 222 -11.83 -0.94 -18.23
N THR A 223 -11.59 0.10 -17.43
CA THR A 223 -12.45 1.31 -17.42
C THR A 223 -12.53 1.94 -18.81
N THR A 224 -11.40 2.03 -19.52
CA THR A 224 -11.34 2.52 -20.90
C THR A 224 -12.16 1.66 -21.86
N ALA A 225 -12.06 0.32 -21.76
CA ALA A 225 -12.84 -0.61 -22.59
C ALA A 225 -14.35 -0.50 -22.33
N ARG A 226 -14.74 -0.28 -21.07
CA ARG A 226 -16.12 0.05 -20.69
C ARG A 226 -16.49 1.48 -21.04
N GLY A 227 -15.56 2.31 -21.51
CA GLY A 227 -15.70 3.73 -21.87
C GLY A 227 -16.08 4.62 -20.68
N VAL A 228 -15.63 4.26 -19.49
CA VAL A 228 -15.77 5.01 -18.23
C VAL A 228 -14.39 5.62 -17.90
N ARG A 229 -14.34 6.83 -17.34
CA ARG A 229 -13.06 7.44 -16.94
C ARG A 229 -12.54 6.82 -15.65
N LEU A 230 -11.23 6.74 -15.48
CA LEU A 230 -10.61 6.42 -14.19
C LEU A 230 -10.34 7.72 -13.42
N ARG A 231 -10.99 7.87 -12.26
CA ARG A 231 -10.66 8.90 -11.27
C ARG A 231 -9.91 8.22 -10.13
N LEU A 232 -8.75 8.76 -9.75
CA LEU A 232 -7.82 8.04 -8.88
C LEU A 232 -7.14 9.00 -7.91
N GLN A 233 -7.20 8.66 -6.62
CA GLN A 233 -6.29 9.16 -5.60
C GLN A 233 -5.11 8.18 -5.48
N ALA A 234 -3.99 8.47 -6.14
CA ALA A 234 -2.86 7.52 -6.19
C ALA A 234 -2.04 7.45 -4.88
N HIS A 235 -2.27 8.37 -3.94
CA HIS A 235 -1.50 8.45 -2.71
C HIS A 235 -1.88 7.35 -1.70
N GLY A 236 -0.95 7.06 -0.79
CA GLY A 236 -1.05 5.90 0.11
C GLY A 236 -0.64 4.57 -0.55
N GLY A 237 -0.69 4.50 -1.89
CA GLY A 237 -0.38 3.32 -2.68
C GLY A 237 1.11 2.98 -2.73
N TYR A 238 1.44 1.93 -3.49
CA TYR A 238 2.80 1.42 -3.56
C TYR A 238 3.69 2.03 -4.65
N GLY A 239 3.11 2.82 -5.56
CA GLY A 239 3.83 3.48 -6.65
C GLY A 239 4.34 4.88 -6.31
N ASP A 240 5.18 5.44 -7.19
CA ASP A 240 5.48 6.86 -7.16
C ASP A 240 4.23 7.68 -7.48
N TYR A 241 4.12 8.86 -6.85
CA TYR A 241 2.93 9.70 -6.98
C TYR A 241 2.74 10.17 -8.43
N LEU A 242 3.80 10.63 -9.09
CA LEU A 242 3.70 11.14 -10.47
C LEU A 242 3.27 10.00 -11.41
N ASP A 243 3.90 8.84 -11.24
CA ASP A 243 3.67 7.68 -12.09
C ASP A 243 2.32 6.99 -11.87
N GLY A 244 1.84 6.98 -10.63
CA GLY A 244 0.50 6.49 -10.30
C GLY A 244 -0.59 7.43 -10.82
N TYR A 245 -0.45 8.73 -10.58
CA TYR A 245 -1.46 9.71 -10.96
C TYR A 245 -1.60 9.87 -12.48
N GLN A 246 -0.52 9.80 -13.26
CA GLN A 246 -0.60 9.95 -14.73
C GLN A 246 -1.46 8.89 -15.43
N ILE A 247 -1.66 7.73 -14.79
CA ILE A 247 -2.48 6.62 -15.32
C ILE A 247 -3.97 7.03 -15.36
N ALA A 248 -4.40 7.88 -14.43
CA ALA A 248 -5.78 8.32 -14.32
C ALA A 248 -6.18 9.26 -15.47
N ASP A 249 -7.46 9.22 -15.86
CA ASP A 249 -8.02 10.27 -16.71
C ASP A 249 -8.28 11.55 -15.89
N ILE A 250 -8.62 11.37 -14.62
CA ILE A 250 -8.85 12.43 -13.63
C ILE A 250 -8.01 12.12 -12.39
N PRO A 251 -6.77 12.62 -12.32
CA PRO A 251 -5.99 12.59 -11.08
C PRO A 251 -6.75 13.35 -9.98
N GLU A 252 -6.86 12.75 -8.79
CA GLU A 252 -7.58 13.33 -7.66
C GLU A 252 -6.67 13.47 -6.42
N ALA A 253 -6.59 14.67 -5.86
CA ALA A 253 -6.00 14.89 -4.54
C ALA A 253 -7.08 14.87 -3.45
N GLU A 254 -6.71 15.19 -2.22
CA GLU A 254 -7.67 15.44 -1.14
C GLU A 254 -7.22 16.55 -0.19
N GLY A 255 -8.18 17.15 0.50
CA GLY A 255 -7.96 18.15 1.55
C GLY A 255 -7.70 17.56 2.95
N LEU A 256 -7.81 16.24 3.11
CA LEU A 256 -7.71 15.54 4.39
C LEU A 256 -6.26 15.24 4.75
N PHE A 257 -5.60 14.37 3.98
CA PHE A 257 -4.20 14.07 4.23
C PHE A 257 -3.29 15.27 3.93
N GLY A 258 -2.23 15.39 4.74
CA GLY A 258 -1.36 16.56 4.72
C GLY A 258 -2.09 17.87 5.04
N GLY A 259 -3.29 17.83 5.62
CA GLY A 259 -4.11 19.00 5.97
C GLY A 259 -4.48 19.86 4.78
N GLY A 260 -4.60 19.26 3.58
CA GLY A 260 -4.82 20.00 2.34
C GLY A 260 -3.68 20.94 1.99
N SER A 261 -2.45 20.65 2.44
CA SER A 261 -1.27 21.46 2.12
C SER A 261 -1.11 21.63 0.61
N PHE A 262 -0.63 22.81 0.20
CA PHE A 262 -0.39 23.12 -1.21
C PHE A 262 0.45 22.03 -1.89
N ASP A 263 1.54 21.59 -1.26
CA ASP A 263 2.47 20.61 -1.84
C ASP A 263 1.82 19.25 -2.05
N PHE A 264 0.92 18.83 -1.15
CA PHE A 264 0.19 17.57 -1.30
C PHE A 264 -0.81 17.64 -2.45
N LEU A 265 -1.62 18.71 -2.52
CA LEU A 265 -2.54 18.95 -3.64
C LEU A 265 -1.78 19.06 -4.97
N LYS A 266 -0.54 19.56 -4.93
CA LYS A 266 0.32 19.71 -6.10
C LYS A 266 0.77 18.39 -6.70
N LEU A 267 0.75 17.28 -5.96
CA LEU A 267 1.12 15.96 -6.49
C LEU A 267 0.20 15.55 -7.66
N ALA A 268 -1.12 15.61 -7.45
CA ALA A 268 -2.09 15.24 -8.48
C ALA A 268 -2.06 16.20 -9.68
N SER A 269 -1.99 17.51 -9.43
CA SER A 269 -1.99 18.50 -10.51
C SER A 269 -0.69 18.52 -11.30
N SER A 270 0.46 18.23 -10.69
CA SER A 270 1.73 18.10 -11.40
C SER A 270 1.70 16.90 -12.35
N ALA A 271 1.22 15.75 -11.88
CA ALA A 271 1.03 14.57 -12.71
C ALA A 271 0.07 14.82 -13.87
N ALA A 272 -1.04 15.51 -13.60
CA ALA A 272 -1.99 15.91 -14.63
C ALA A 272 -1.35 16.80 -15.70
N HIS A 273 -0.58 17.81 -15.32
CA HIS A 273 0.10 18.69 -16.27
C HIS A 273 1.12 17.94 -17.13
N VAL A 274 1.93 17.06 -16.53
CA VAL A 274 2.90 16.23 -17.26
C VAL A 274 2.20 15.28 -18.24
N ALA A 275 1.08 14.69 -17.83
CA ALA A 275 0.30 13.76 -18.64
C ALA A 275 -0.73 14.42 -19.57
N GLY A 276 -0.80 15.76 -19.61
CA GLY A 276 -1.76 16.50 -20.43
C GLY A 276 -3.23 16.29 -20.05
N ARG A 277 -3.52 16.02 -18.78
CA ARG A 277 -4.90 15.82 -18.28
C ARG A 277 -5.58 17.18 -18.05
N PRO A 278 -6.74 17.43 -18.66
CA PRO A 278 -7.41 18.73 -18.57
C PRO A 278 -8.16 18.91 -17.25
N VAL A 279 -8.42 17.83 -16.51
CA VAL A 279 -9.19 17.85 -15.27
C VAL A 279 -8.34 17.27 -14.15
N VAL A 280 -8.25 18.01 -13.05
CA VAL A 280 -7.63 17.57 -11.80
C VAL A 280 -8.63 17.81 -10.70
N ALA A 281 -8.97 16.74 -10.00
CA ALA A 281 -9.98 16.78 -8.97
C ALA A 281 -9.36 16.86 -7.57
N SER A 282 -10.13 17.30 -6.59
CA SER A 282 -9.80 17.14 -5.19
C SER A 282 -11.05 16.83 -4.40
N GLU A 283 -10.98 15.75 -3.63
CA GLU A 283 -11.85 15.60 -2.47
C GLU A 283 -11.59 16.78 -1.53
N SER A 284 -12.64 17.50 -1.13
CA SER A 284 -12.54 18.84 -0.56
C SER A 284 -13.51 19.04 0.59
N PHE A 285 -13.18 20.01 1.46
CA PHE A 285 -14.04 20.46 2.57
C PHE A 285 -14.28 19.41 3.65
N ILE A 286 -13.24 18.61 3.95
CA ILE A 286 -13.29 17.52 4.92
C ILE A 286 -13.05 18.08 6.33
N THR A 287 -13.82 17.60 7.32
CA THR A 287 -13.57 17.87 8.74
C THR A 287 -13.33 16.56 9.49
N LEU A 288 -12.17 16.43 10.15
CA LEU A 288 -11.86 15.28 11.02
C LEU A 288 -12.35 15.47 12.45
N ALA A 289 -12.53 16.72 12.87
CA ALA A 289 -12.99 17.03 14.20
C ALA A 289 -14.48 16.71 14.30
N LEU A 290 -14.84 15.85 15.25
CA LEU A 290 -16.23 15.54 15.59
C LEU A 290 -16.88 16.68 16.40
N ASP A 291 -16.08 17.65 16.83
CA ASP A 291 -16.40 18.74 17.74
C ASP A 291 -16.23 20.15 17.12
N VAL A 292 -15.84 20.26 15.84
CA VAL A 292 -15.90 21.55 15.13
C VAL A 292 -17.30 21.84 14.65
N ASP A 293 -17.71 23.10 14.83
CA ASP A 293 -18.83 23.69 14.12
C ASP A 293 -18.59 23.58 12.60
N ALA A 294 -19.68 23.49 11.83
CA ALA A 294 -19.62 23.38 10.38
C ALA A 294 -18.69 24.44 9.76
N LEU A 295 -17.96 24.07 8.70
CA LEU A 295 -17.14 25.00 7.93
C LEU A 295 -17.96 26.24 7.56
N ASP A 296 -17.39 27.42 7.81
CA ASP A 296 -18.01 28.68 7.40
C ASP A 296 -17.59 29.08 5.98
N ILE A 297 -18.18 30.15 5.46
CA ILE A 297 -17.89 30.61 4.09
C ILE A 297 -16.43 31.05 3.89
N GLU A 298 -15.77 31.53 4.95
CA GLU A 298 -14.36 31.92 4.89
C GLU A 298 -13.47 30.68 4.78
N ASP A 299 -13.79 29.60 5.50
CA ASP A 299 -13.13 28.31 5.36
C ASP A 299 -13.27 27.75 3.94
N TYR A 300 -14.48 27.79 3.36
CA TYR A 300 -14.70 27.35 1.98
C TYR A 300 -13.85 28.15 0.99
N HIS A 301 -13.77 29.48 1.15
CA HIS A 301 -12.94 30.31 0.28
C HIS A 301 -11.45 29.99 0.43
N LEU A 302 -10.95 29.79 1.65
CA LEU A 302 -9.56 29.47 1.90
C LEU A 302 -9.18 28.11 1.30
N LEU A 303 -9.96 27.07 1.60
CA LEU A 303 -9.71 25.71 1.13
C LEU A 303 -9.82 25.60 -0.39
N ALA A 304 -10.86 26.19 -1.00
CA ALA A 304 -11.02 26.21 -2.45
C ALA A 304 -9.92 27.03 -3.12
N GLY A 305 -9.58 28.20 -2.56
CA GLY A 305 -8.51 29.07 -3.07
C GLY A 305 -7.15 28.36 -3.08
N ASN A 306 -6.82 27.63 -2.01
CA ASN A 306 -5.59 26.84 -1.94
C ASN A 306 -5.58 25.69 -2.95
N ALA A 307 -6.69 24.96 -3.11
CA ALA A 307 -6.82 23.91 -4.11
C ALA A 307 -6.65 24.46 -5.55
N PHE A 308 -7.32 25.56 -5.88
CA PHE A 308 -7.19 26.20 -7.19
C PHE A 308 -5.77 26.72 -7.43
N ALA A 309 -5.12 27.30 -6.42
CA ALA A 309 -3.72 27.72 -6.53
C ALA A 309 -2.77 26.54 -6.76
N ALA A 310 -3.05 25.37 -6.15
CA ALA A 310 -2.31 24.15 -6.41
C ALA A 310 -2.54 23.59 -7.82
N GLY A 311 -3.53 24.07 -8.57
CA GLY A 311 -3.85 23.62 -9.93
C GLY A 311 -4.96 22.57 -9.99
N ILE A 312 -5.67 22.35 -8.88
CA ILE A 312 -6.96 21.66 -8.91
C ILE A 312 -7.94 22.52 -9.70
N ASN A 313 -8.82 21.92 -10.48
CA ASN A 313 -9.86 22.64 -11.21
C ASN A 313 -11.27 22.02 -11.08
N ARG A 314 -11.39 20.99 -10.23
CA ARG A 314 -12.65 20.36 -9.87
C ARG A 314 -12.64 19.97 -8.39
N THR A 315 -13.35 20.71 -7.55
CA THR A 315 -13.55 20.30 -6.15
C THR A 315 -14.74 19.34 -6.04
N ILE A 316 -14.64 18.36 -5.15
CA ILE A 316 -15.69 17.40 -4.83
C ILE A 316 -15.88 17.45 -3.32
N CYS A 317 -17.07 17.84 -2.87
CA CYS A 317 -17.35 17.94 -1.44
C CYS A 317 -17.37 16.55 -0.79
N HIS A 318 -16.62 16.39 0.29
CA HIS A 318 -16.64 15.19 1.14
C HIS A 318 -17.48 15.42 2.40
N GLY A 319 -18.64 14.81 2.57
CA GLY A 319 -19.46 14.10 1.59
C GLY A 319 -20.91 14.58 1.73
N TYR A 320 -21.78 14.11 0.83
CA TYR A 320 -23.21 14.37 0.95
C TYR A 320 -23.91 13.06 1.33
N ALA A 321 -24.03 12.81 2.63
CA ALA A 321 -24.62 11.57 3.13
C ALA A 321 -26.03 11.37 2.53
N TYR A 322 -26.26 10.18 1.96
CA TYR A 322 -27.58 9.86 1.44
C TYR A 322 -28.58 9.84 2.58
N HIS A 323 -29.58 10.72 2.53
CA HIS A 323 -30.68 10.70 3.47
C HIS A 323 -31.52 9.45 3.22
N TYR A 324 -31.27 8.38 3.97
CA TYR A 324 -32.09 7.18 3.94
C TYR A 324 -33.35 7.44 4.78
N PRO A 325 -34.53 7.67 4.18
CA PRO A 325 -35.75 7.73 4.97
C PRO A 325 -35.95 6.35 5.58
N LEU A 326 -35.79 6.25 6.90
CA LEU A 326 -36.18 5.04 7.63
C LEU A 326 -37.64 4.76 7.27
N GLN A 327 -37.90 3.64 6.57
CA GLN A 327 -39.27 3.19 6.40
C GLN A 327 -39.82 2.87 7.81
N PRO A 328 -41.02 3.37 8.15
CA PRO A 328 -41.58 3.29 9.49
C PRO A 328 -41.84 1.86 9.98
#